data_AF-A0A0G8EW06-F1
#
_entry.id   AF-A0A0G8EW06-F1
#
_cell.length_a   1.000
_cell.length_b   1.000
_cell.length_c   1.000
_cell.angle_alpha   90.00
_cell.angle_beta   90.00
_cell.angle_gamma   90.00
#
_symmetry.space_group_name_H-M   'P 1'
#
loop_
_entity.id
_entity.type
_entity.pdbx_description
1 polymer ?
#
loop_
_entity_poly.entity_id
_entity_poly.type
_entity_poly.pdbx_seq_one_letter_code
_entity_poly.pdbx_strand_id
1 'polypeptide(L)'
;MTFEQLIPLTIMAFALGMDAFSVSLGMGMMTLKVRQILYIGMTIGIFHIIMPFIGMVLGRFLSEQYGEIAHFAGAILLIGLGFYIIYSSILENEETRTAPIGISLFVFAFGVSIDSFSVGLSLGIYGAQTIITILLFGFVSMLLAWIGLLIGRHAKDMLGTYGEIVGGIILVGFGLYLLFPI
;
A
#
# COMPACT_ATOMS: atom_id res chain seq x y z
N MET A 1 22.99 13.00 6.27
CA MET A 1 21.76 12.88 7.06
C MET A 1 22.06 13.34 8.47
N THR A 2 21.47 14.46 8.90
CA THR A 2 21.54 14.89 10.31
C THR A 2 20.54 14.08 11.15
N PHE A 3 20.74 13.99 12.47
CA PHE A 3 19.82 13.28 13.38
C PHE A 3 18.38 13.83 13.29
N GLU A 4 18.24 15.13 13.03
CA GLU A 4 16.97 15.83 12.83
C GLU A 4 16.20 15.35 11.59
N GLN A 5 16.90 14.86 10.56
CA GLN A 5 16.28 14.33 9.34
C GLN A 5 15.91 12.85 9.45
N LEU A 6 16.56 12.10 10.35
CA LEU A 6 16.35 10.66 10.48
C LEU A 6 14.96 10.33 11.06
N ILE A 7 14.56 11.04 12.12
CA ILE A 7 13.29 10.79 12.81
C ILE A 7 12.07 10.99 11.89
N PRO A 8 11.92 12.12 11.18
CA PRO A 8 10.79 12.32 10.26
C PRO A 8 10.78 11.28 9.13
N LEU A 9 11.96 10.90 8.62
CA LEU A 9 12.07 9.93 7.55
C LEU A 9 11.64 8.53 7.99
N THR A 10 12.03 8.11 9.20
CA THR A 10 11.60 6.83 9.78
C THR A 10 10.10 6.83 10.05
N ILE A 11 9.54 7.91 10.59
CA ILE A 11 8.08 8.03 10.79
C ILE A 11 7.35 7.93 9.45
N MET A 12 7.84 8.63 8.42
CA MET A 12 7.26 8.58 7.08
C MET A 12 7.38 7.20 6.45
N ALA A 13 8.51 6.50 6.65
CA ALA A 13 8.70 5.13 6.16
C ALA A 13 7.70 4.15 6.80
N PHE A 14 7.47 4.29 8.11
CA PHE A 14 6.46 3.52 8.81
C PHE A 14 5.05 3.87 8.33
N ALA A 15 4.73 5.16 8.22
CA ALA A 15 3.43 5.63 7.78
C ALA A 15 3.08 5.15 6.37
N LEU A 16 4.06 5.20 5.46
CA LEU A 16 3.95 4.61 4.13
C LEU A 16 3.65 3.13 4.23
N GLY A 17 4.54 2.32 4.81
CA GLY A 17 4.37 0.86 4.84
C GLY A 17 3.17 0.31 5.64
N MET A 18 2.32 1.17 6.23
CA MET A 18 1.05 0.77 6.82
C MET A 18 0.05 0.25 5.77
N ASP A 19 0.13 0.73 4.53
CA ASP A 19 -0.66 0.23 3.40
C ASP A 19 -0.33 -1.27 3.14
N ALA A 20 0.96 -1.58 3.06
CA ALA A 20 1.54 -2.89 2.86
C ALA A 20 1.23 -3.78 4.05
N PHE A 21 1.32 -3.27 5.28
CA PHE A 21 0.90 -3.98 6.49
C PHE A 21 -0.57 -4.39 6.43
N SER A 22 -1.47 -3.45 6.15
CA SER A 22 -2.92 -3.65 6.18
C SER A 22 -3.36 -4.71 5.17
N VAL A 23 -2.90 -4.61 3.92
CA VAL A 23 -3.28 -5.59 2.89
C VAL A 23 -2.59 -6.95 3.13
N SER A 24 -1.36 -6.93 3.65
CA SER A 24 -0.65 -8.15 4.06
C SER A 24 -1.31 -8.86 5.24
N LEU A 25 -1.90 -8.11 6.17
CA LEU A 25 -2.67 -8.66 7.28
C LEU A 25 -3.90 -9.42 6.75
N GLY A 26 -4.64 -8.82 5.82
CA GLY A 26 -5.77 -9.48 5.15
C GLY A 26 -5.35 -10.74 4.39
N MET A 27 -4.31 -10.63 3.55
CA MET A 27 -3.78 -11.77 2.79
C MET A 27 -3.19 -12.87 3.70
N GLY A 28 -2.67 -12.50 4.86
CA GLY A 28 -2.11 -13.44 5.84
C GLY A 28 -3.14 -14.45 6.36
N MET A 29 -4.44 -14.10 6.35
CA MET A 29 -5.52 -15.02 6.76
C MET A 29 -5.69 -16.22 5.82
N MET A 30 -5.11 -16.15 4.62
CA MET A 30 -5.08 -17.24 3.66
C MET A 30 -4.05 -18.31 4.06
N THR A 31 -4.21 -19.53 3.54
CA THR A 31 -3.27 -20.63 3.81
C THR A 31 -1.96 -20.48 3.03
N LEU A 32 -1.04 -19.67 3.54
CA LEU A 32 0.26 -19.38 2.91
C LEU A 32 1.39 -20.25 3.48
N LYS A 33 2.25 -20.76 2.59
CA LYS A 33 3.55 -21.34 2.98
C LYS A 33 4.53 -20.24 3.35
N VAL A 34 5.46 -20.50 4.27
CA VAL A 34 6.51 -19.54 4.67
C VAL A 34 7.29 -18.99 3.47
N ARG A 35 7.59 -19.84 2.47
CA ARG A 35 8.24 -19.40 1.23
C ARG A 35 7.42 -18.37 0.44
N GLN A 36 6.09 -18.50 0.43
CA GLN A 36 5.21 -17.51 -0.20
C GLN A 36 5.21 -16.22 0.61
N ILE A 37 5.14 -16.28 1.94
CA ILE A 37 5.20 -15.10 2.81
C ILE A 37 6.47 -14.29 2.54
N LEU A 38 7.63 -14.96 2.50
CA LEU A 38 8.90 -14.33 2.21
C LEU A 38 8.90 -13.66 0.82
N TYR A 39 8.41 -14.37 -0.20
CA TYR A 39 8.38 -13.88 -1.58
C TYR A 39 7.42 -12.71 -1.77
N ILE A 40 6.25 -12.73 -1.13
CA ILE A 40 5.25 -11.65 -1.16
C ILE A 40 5.84 -10.38 -0.55
N GLY A 41 6.34 -10.46 0.69
CA GLY A 41 6.90 -9.27 1.36
C GLY A 41 8.13 -8.71 0.66
N MET A 42 9.00 -9.57 0.10
CA MET A 42 10.14 -9.12 -0.71
C MET A 42 9.66 -8.38 -1.97
N THR A 43 8.65 -8.91 -2.66
CA THR A 43 8.08 -8.25 -3.85
C THR A 43 7.51 -6.87 -3.48
N ILE A 44 6.71 -6.78 -2.41
CA ILE A 44 6.14 -5.50 -1.92
C ILE A 44 7.26 -4.51 -1.59
N GLY A 45 8.29 -4.95 -0.86
CA GLY A 45 9.46 -4.14 -0.52
C GLY A 45 10.19 -3.59 -1.75
N ILE A 46 10.38 -4.41 -2.78
CA ILE A 46 11.00 -3.98 -4.04
C ILE A 46 10.14 -2.91 -4.74
N PHE A 47 8.82 -3.09 -4.80
CA PHE A 47 7.95 -2.07 -5.38
C PHE A 47 7.96 -0.76 -4.57
N HIS A 48 8.09 -0.83 -3.24
CA HIS A 48 8.29 0.33 -2.36
C HIS A 48 9.68 0.99 -2.48
N ILE A 49 10.60 0.39 -3.25
CA ILE A 49 11.84 1.06 -3.70
C ILE A 49 11.61 1.68 -5.08
N ILE A 50 11.03 0.91 -6.00
CA ILE A 50 10.87 1.32 -7.40
C ILE A 50 9.89 2.48 -7.53
N MET A 51 8.74 2.45 -6.84
CA MET A 51 7.69 3.46 -6.98
C MET A 51 8.13 4.84 -6.48
N PRO A 52 8.69 5.01 -5.27
CA PRO A 52 9.19 6.30 -4.84
C PRO A 52 10.35 6.80 -5.69
N PHE A 53 11.19 5.90 -6.22
CA PHE A 53 12.26 6.27 -7.14
C PHE A 53 11.71 6.90 -8.43
N ILE A 54 10.76 6.23 -9.08
CA ILE A 54 10.10 6.74 -10.29
C ILE A 54 9.39 8.06 -9.97
N GLY A 55 8.68 8.12 -8.83
CA GLY A 55 8.06 9.34 -8.32
C GLY A 55 9.06 10.49 -8.21
N MET A 56 10.21 10.28 -7.56
CA MET A 56 11.23 11.30 -7.39
C MET A 56 11.83 11.78 -8.71
N VAL A 57 12.05 10.87 -9.66
CA VAL A 57 12.55 11.23 -11.00
C VAL A 57 11.52 12.08 -11.72
N LEU A 58 10.26 11.65 -11.77
CA LEU A 58 9.19 12.40 -12.44
C LEU A 58 8.87 13.72 -11.74
N GLY A 59 8.88 13.76 -10.40
CA GLY A 59 8.62 14.97 -9.61
C GLY A 59 9.62 16.09 -9.89
N ARG A 60 10.87 15.77 -10.24
CA ARG A 60 11.86 16.76 -10.70
C ARG A 60 11.49 17.42 -12.03
N PHE A 61 10.71 16.73 -12.87
CA PHE A 61 10.25 17.23 -14.17
C PHE A 61 8.85 17.86 -14.11
N LEU A 62 8.01 17.47 -13.15
CA LEU A 62 6.58 17.79 -13.08
C LEU A 62 6.24 19.01 -12.21
N SER A 63 7.14 19.97 -12.04
CA SER A 63 6.90 21.18 -11.22
C SER A 63 5.59 21.89 -11.61
N GLU A 64 4.60 21.82 -10.70
CA GLU A 64 3.42 22.70 -10.51
C GLU A 64 2.08 22.46 -11.24
N GLN A 65 1.92 21.59 -12.26
CA GLN A 65 0.70 21.65 -13.10
C GLN A 65 -0.44 20.61 -12.89
N TYR A 66 -0.30 19.58 -12.03
CA TYR A 66 -1.25 18.43 -12.08
C TYR A 66 -1.92 18.00 -10.75
N GLY A 67 -1.90 18.85 -9.72
CA GLY A 67 -2.45 18.51 -8.39
C GLY A 67 -3.94 18.12 -8.41
N GLU A 68 -4.78 18.89 -9.10
CA GLU A 68 -6.25 18.66 -9.10
C GLU A 68 -6.67 17.36 -9.80
N ILE A 69 -5.99 17.00 -10.90
CA ILE A 69 -6.29 15.77 -11.65
C ILE A 69 -5.97 14.54 -10.80
N ALA A 70 -4.86 14.57 -10.05
CA ALA A 70 -4.46 13.49 -9.15
C ALA A 70 -5.47 13.30 -8.01
N HIS A 71 -5.98 14.39 -7.44
CA HIS A 71 -7.01 14.35 -6.39
C HIS A 71 -8.29 13.66 -6.86
N PHE A 72 -8.82 14.07 -8.02
CA PHE A 72 -10.06 13.50 -8.56
C PHE A 72 -9.90 12.02 -8.93
N ALA A 73 -8.76 11.65 -9.54
CA ALA A 73 -8.45 10.27 -9.89
C ALA A 73 -8.35 9.36 -8.65
N GLY A 74 -7.70 9.84 -7.58
CA GLY A 74 -7.60 9.10 -6.32
C GLY A 74 -8.95 8.85 -5.65
N ALA A 75 -9.84 9.84 -5.67
CA ALA A 75 -11.19 9.71 -5.10
C ALA A 75 -12.02 8.64 -5.81
N ILE A 76 -12.04 8.64 -7.15
CA ILE A 76 -12.75 7.62 -7.95
C ILE A 76 -12.19 6.23 -7.67
N LEU A 77 -10.86 6.10 -7.58
CA LEU A 77 -10.20 4.82 -7.36
C LEU A 77 -10.56 4.24 -5.99
N LEU A 78 -10.58 5.06 -4.92
CA LEU A 78 -10.98 4.63 -3.58
C LEU A 78 -12.43 4.18 -3.50
N ILE A 79 -13.35 4.93 -4.12
CA ILE A 79 -14.77 4.55 -4.19
C ILE A 79 -14.91 3.20 -4.92
N GLY A 80 -14.27 3.06 -6.09
CA GLY A 80 -14.31 1.84 -6.89
C GLY A 80 -13.74 0.62 -6.15
N LEU A 81 -12.58 0.78 -5.50
CA LEU A 81 -11.96 -0.30 -4.73
C LEU A 81 -12.83 -0.69 -3.52
N GLY A 82 -13.42 0.31 -2.83
CA GLY A 82 -14.29 0.08 -1.68
C GLY A 82 -15.53 -0.73 -2.06
N PHE A 83 -16.20 -0.38 -3.16
CA PHE A 83 -17.31 -1.17 -3.69
C PHE A 83 -16.91 -2.58 -4.11
N TYR A 84 -15.75 -2.73 -4.78
CA TYR A 84 -15.24 -4.04 -5.18
C TYR A 84 -15.01 -4.95 -3.97
N ILE A 85 -14.40 -4.44 -2.90
CA ILE A 85 -14.16 -5.19 -1.65
C ILE A 85 -15.48 -5.60 -0.99
N ILE A 86 -16.46 -4.70 -0.90
CA ILE A 86 -17.78 -5.03 -0.34
C ILE A 86 -18.46 -6.12 -1.16
N TYR A 87 -18.48 -5.96 -2.49
CA TYR A 87 -19.12 -6.90 -3.41
C TYR A 87 -18.46 -8.28 -3.35
N SER A 88 -17.13 -8.36 -3.39
CA SER A 88 -16.40 -9.64 -3.31
C SER A 88 -16.55 -10.31 -1.95
N SER A 89 -16.59 -9.54 -0.86
CA SER A 89 -16.79 -10.09 0.50
C SER A 89 -18.17 -10.71 0.71
N ILE A 90 -19.19 -10.23 -0.01
CA ILE A 90 -20.56 -10.77 0.08
C ILE A 90 -20.75 -11.97 -0.86
N LEU A 91 -20.07 -11.99 -2.02
CA LEU A 91 -20.30 -12.96 -3.08
C LEU A 91 -19.36 -14.18 -3.03
N GLU A 92 -18.12 -14.02 -2.57
CA GLU A 92 -17.15 -15.12 -2.46
C GLU A 92 -17.20 -15.78 -1.09
N ASN A 93 -17.39 -17.11 -1.07
CA ASN A 93 -17.18 -17.89 0.14
C ASN A 93 -15.69 -17.90 0.49
N GLU A 94 -15.36 -17.85 1.79
CA GLU A 94 -13.96 -17.80 2.28
C GLU A 94 -13.07 -18.94 1.75
N GLU A 95 -13.66 -20.06 1.32
CA GLU A 95 -12.95 -21.23 0.79
C GLU A 95 -12.32 -21.04 -0.60
N THR A 96 -12.77 -20.09 -1.42
CA THR A 96 -12.29 -19.96 -2.82
C THR A 96 -11.11 -19.01 -3.00
N ARG A 97 -10.64 -18.35 -1.93
CA ARG A 97 -9.60 -17.33 -2.05
C ARG A 97 -8.22 -17.95 -2.14
N THR A 98 -7.53 -17.64 -3.23
CA THR A 98 -6.16 -18.11 -3.50
C THR A 98 -5.17 -16.97 -3.49
N ALA A 99 -3.99 -17.21 -2.93
CA ALA A 99 -2.95 -16.21 -2.84
C ALA A 99 -2.50 -15.78 -4.25
N PRO A 100 -2.18 -14.50 -4.47
CA PRO A 100 -1.64 -14.07 -5.76
C PRO A 100 -0.30 -14.76 -6.03
N ILE A 101 -0.15 -15.34 -7.23
CA ILE A 101 1.02 -16.11 -7.68
C ILE A 101 1.44 -15.62 -9.05
N GLY A 102 2.75 -15.52 -9.28
CA GLY A 102 3.30 -15.10 -10.57
C GLY A 102 2.92 -13.66 -10.89
N ILE A 103 2.33 -13.43 -12.06
CA ILE A 103 2.00 -12.09 -12.57
C ILE A 103 1.03 -11.36 -11.63
N SER A 104 0.06 -12.06 -11.03
CA SER A 104 -0.91 -11.42 -10.13
C SER A 104 -0.26 -10.85 -8.88
N LEU A 105 0.86 -11.41 -8.41
CA LEU A 105 1.63 -10.84 -7.30
C LEU A 105 2.32 -9.53 -7.70
N PHE A 106 2.85 -9.43 -8.92
CA PHE A 106 3.47 -8.20 -9.40
C PHE A 106 2.44 -7.09 -9.58
N VAL A 107 1.27 -7.41 -10.16
CA VAL A 107 0.15 -6.46 -10.29
C VAL A 107 -0.36 -6.01 -8.92
N PHE A 108 -0.47 -6.94 -7.98
CA PHE A 108 -0.85 -6.65 -6.61
C PHE A 108 0.16 -5.74 -5.91
N ALA A 109 1.44 -6.08 -5.94
CA ALA A 109 2.49 -5.29 -5.30
C ALA A 109 2.66 -3.90 -5.93
N PHE A 110 2.46 -3.81 -7.25
CA PHE A 110 2.34 -2.53 -7.96
C PHE A 110 1.18 -1.71 -7.38
N GLY A 111 -0.03 -2.30 -7.29
CA GLY A 111 -1.23 -1.62 -6.82
C GLY A 111 -1.12 -1.12 -5.38
N VAL A 112 -0.57 -1.94 -4.48
CA VAL A 112 -0.31 -1.54 -3.08
C VAL A 112 0.64 -0.34 -3.05
N SER A 113 1.75 -0.39 -3.80
CA SER A 113 2.82 0.61 -3.70
C SER A 113 2.55 1.92 -4.47
N ILE A 114 1.36 2.13 -5.04
CA ILE A 114 1.01 3.36 -5.80
C ILE A 114 1.02 4.62 -4.91
N ASP A 115 0.71 4.49 -3.63
CA ASP A 115 0.75 5.60 -2.68
C ASP A 115 2.18 6.14 -2.48
N SER A 116 3.16 5.25 -2.44
CA SER A 116 4.58 5.55 -2.27
C SER A 116 5.16 6.30 -3.47
N PHE A 117 4.58 6.12 -4.67
CA PHE A 117 4.89 6.93 -5.85
C PHE A 117 4.55 8.40 -5.61
N SER A 118 3.38 8.70 -5.02
CA SER A 118 2.94 10.07 -4.72
C SER A 118 3.91 10.76 -3.76
N VAL A 119 4.31 10.07 -2.68
CA VAL A 119 5.32 10.59 -1.74
C VAL A 119 6.67 10.79 -2.43
N GLY A 120 7.07 9.86 -3.30
CA GLY A 120 8.26 10.00 -4.13
C GLY A 120 8.21 11.26 -5.00
N LEU A 121 7.07 11.54 -5.64
CA LEU A 121 6.86 12.73 -6.45
C LEU A 121 7.06 14.01 -5.63
N SER A 122 6.46 14.09 -4.44
CA SER A 122 6.68 15.22 -3.52
C SER A 122 8.14 15.37 -3.12
N LEU A 123 8.82 14.27 -2.72
CA LEU A 123 10.24 14.29 -2.34
C LEU A 123 11.16 14.69 -3.50
N GLY A 124 10.78 14.35 -4.74
CA GLY A 124 11.47 14.76 -5.97
C GLY A 124 11.43 16.27 -6.19
N ILE A 125 10.27 16.90 -5.93
CA ILE A 125 10.08 18.35 -6.00
C ILE A 125 10.93 19.06 -4.93
N TYR A 126 10.96 18.54 -3.71
CA TYR A 126 11.70 19.14 -2.59
C TYR A 126 13.21 18.80 -2.56
N GLY A 127 13.72 18.01 -3.52
CA GLY A 127 15.15 17.74 -3.65
C GLY A 127 15.76 16.88 -2.54
N ALA A 128 15.01 15.93 -1.97
CA ALA A 128 15.47 15.08 -0.87
C ALA A 128 16.63 14.12 -1.24
N GLN A 129 17.39 13.64 -0.24
CA GLN A 129 18.45 12.62 -0.41
C GLN A 129 17.84 11.29 -0.87
N THR A 130 18.08 10.96 -2.13
CA THR A 130 17.33 9.96 -2.89
C THR A 130 17.51 8.53 -2.38
N ILE A 131 18.75 8.05 -2.21
CA ILE A 131 19.01 6.62 -2.06
C ILE A 131 18.60 6.08 -0.68
N ILE A 132 18.99 6.77 0.40
CA ILE A 132 18.72 6.31 1.77
C ILE A 132 17.20 6.27 2.03
N THR A 133 16.47 7.28 1.54
CA THR A 133 15.02 7.39 1.73
C THR A 133 14.28 6.22 1.09
N ILE A 134 14.60 5.93 -0.16
CA ILE A 134 13.94 4.88 -0.93
C ILE A 134 14.23 3.50 -0.34
N LEU A 135 15.49 3.25 0.05
CA LEU A 135 15.87 2.00 0.69
C LEU A 135 15.17 1.82 2.03
N LEU A 136 15.01 2.90 2.80
CA LEU A 136 14.29 2.85 4.08
C LEU A 136 12.80 2.54 3.87
N PHE A 137 12.14 3.16 2.89
CA PHE A 137 10.74 2.87 2.56
C PHE A 137 10.56 1.41 2.17
N GLY A 138 11.36 0.93 1.22
CA GLY A 138 11.36 -0.47 0.81
C GLY A 138 11.58 -1.45 1.96
N PHE A 139 12.57 -1.18 2.81
CA PHE A 139 12.90 -2.05 3.93
C PHE A 139 11.81 -2.08 5.01
N VAL A 140 11.31 -0.91 5.41
CA VAL A 140 10.25 -0.82 6.43
C VAL A 140 8.96 -1.44 5.91
N SER A 141 8.53 -1.15 4.68
CA SER A 141 7.34 -1.75 4.08
C SER A 141 7.47 -3.27 3.91
N MET A 142 8.66 -3.78 3.58
CA MET A 142 8.93 -5.22 3.54
C MET A 142 8.76 -5.87 4.92
N LEU A 143 9.34 -5.28 5.97
CA LEU A 143 9.20 -5.78 7.34
C LEU A 143 7.75 -5.76 7.79
N LEU A 144 7.06 -4.65 7.56
CA LEU A 144 5.65 -4.48 7.88
C LEU A 144 4.77 -5.48 7.11
N ALA A 145 5.03 -5.71 5.83
CA ALA A 145 4.33 -6.73 5.06
C ALA A 145 4.53 -8.13 5.64
N TRP A 146 5.75 -8.52 6.00
CA TRP A 146 6.00 -9.82 6.65
C TRP A 146 5.30 -9.94 8.00
N ILE A 147 5.35 -8.89 8.83
CA ILE A 147 4.67 -8.86 10.11
C ILE A 147 3.15 -9.01 9.89
N GLY A 148 2.57 -8.27 8.93
CA GLY A 148 1.17 -8.37 8.54
C GLY A 148 0.79 -9.79 8.13
N LEU A 149 1.53 -10.41 7.21
CA LEU A 149 1.28 -11.79 6.76
C LEU A 149 1.35 -12.81 7.91
N LEU A 150 2.31 -12.64 8.83
CA LEU A 150 2.48 -13.54 9.97
C LEU A 150 1.38 -13.37 11.02
N ILE A 151 0.97 -12.13 11.32
CA ILE A 151 -0.14 -11.85 12.23
C ILE A 151 -1.45 -12.33 11.61
N GLY A 152 -1.69 -12.03 10.34
CA GLY A 152 -2.89 -12.43 9.61
C GLY A 152 -3.10 -13.94 9.62
N ARG A 153 -2.01 -14.70 9.51
CA ARG A 153 -2.03 -16.18 9.60
C ARG A 153 -2.63 -16.70 10.91
N HIS A 154 -2.49 -15.96 12.00
CA HIS A 154 -3.04 -16.30 13.30
C HIS A 154 -4.40 -15.64 13.58
N ALA A 155 -4.77 -14.61 12.81
CA ALA A 155 -5.98 -13.81 13.00
C ALA A 155 -7.18 -14.31 12.19
N LYS A 156 -7.07 -15.46 11.50
CA LYS A 156 -8.08 -16.01 10.60
C LYS A 156 -9.48 -16.10 11.22
N ASP A 157 -9.56 -16.47 12.50
CA ASP A 157 -10.85 -16.67 13.19
C ASP A 157 -11.47 -15.36 13.74
N MET A 158 -10.72 -14.25 13.76
CA MET A 158 -11.17 -12.97 14.34
C MET A 158 -11.58 -11.92 13.29
N LEU A 159 -11.03 -11.96 12.08
CA LEU A 159 -11.10 -10.87 11.09
C LEU A 159 -11.75 -11.28 9.76
N GLY A 160 -12.54 -12.37 9.73
CA GLY A 160 -13.22 -12.88 8.53
C GLY A 160 -14.16 -11.87 7.84
N THR A 161 -15.21 -12.33 7.15
CA THR A 161 -16.07 -11.48 6.28
C THR A 161 -16.46 -10.10 6.84
N TYR A 162 -16.72 -9.97 8.14
CA TYR A 162 -17.06 -8.69 8.77
C TYR A 162 -15.95 -7.63 8.72
N GLY A 163 -14.68 -8.03 8.87
CA GLY A 163 -13.54 -7.10 8.83
C GLY A 163 -13.38 -6.46 7.44
N GLU A 164 -13.64 -7.23 6.40
CA GLU A 164 -13.52 -6.79 5.01
C GLU A 164 -14.62 -5.84 4.59
N ILE A 165 -15.87 -6.12 5.00
CA ILE A 165 -17.00 -5.23 4.77
C ILE A 165 -16.76 -3.88 5.46
N VAL A 166 -16.28 -3.88 6.71
CA VAL A 166 -15.94 -2.64 7.43
C VAL A 166 -14.83 -1.88 6.72
N GLY A 167 -13.77 -2.57 6.28
CA GLY A 167 -12.69 -1.97 5.49
C GLY A 167 -13.20 -1.33 4.20
N GLY A 168 -14.08 -2.02 3.46
CA GLY A 168 -14.71 -1.50 2.26
C GLY A 168 -15.57 -0.25 2.51
N ILE A 169 -16.36 -0.24 3.59
CA ILE A 169 -17.18 0.92 3.98
C ILE A 169 -16.30 2.12 4.31
N ILE A 170 -15.23 1.92 5.08
CA ILE A 170 -14.26 2.97 5.41
C ILE A 170 -13.65 3.55 4.12
N LEU A 171 -13.31 2.69 3.16
CA LEU A 171 -12.71 3.11 1.90
C LEU A 171 -13.66 3.95 1.03
N VAL A 172 -14.93 3.55 0.94
CA VAL A 172 -15.97 4.33 0.26
C VAL A 172 -16.15 5.68 0.96
N GLY A 173 -16.17 5.69 2.30
CA GLY A 173 -16.27 6.92 3.10
C GLY A 173 -15.13 7.90 2.84
N PHE A 174 -13.87 7.42 2.85
CA PHE A 174 -12.70 8.24 2.52
C PHE A 174 -12.72 8.72 1.07
N GLY A 175 -13.13 7.88 0.12
CA GLY A 175 -13.26 8.26 -1.28
C GLY A 175 -14.28 9.39 -1.49
N LEU A 176 -15.43 9.33 -0.80
CA LEU A 176 -16.44 10.39 -0.81
C LEU A 176 -15.94 11.68 -0.17
N TYR A 177 -15.22 11.59 0.95
CA TYR A 177 -14.60 12.75 1.60
C TYR A 177 -13.59 13.46 0.69
N LEU A 178 -12.79 12.70 -0.06
CA LEU A 178 -11.84 13.26 -1.03
C LEU A 178 -12.53 13.88 -2.27
N LEU A 179 -13.69 13.36 -2.67
CA LEU A 179 -14.46 13.87 -3.82
C LEU A 179 -15.23 15.15 -3.47
N PHE A 180 -15.79 15.21 -2.25
CA PHE A 180 -16.47 16.37 -1.71
C PHE A 180 -15.70 16.89 -0.49
N PRO A 181 -14.63 17.68 -0.69
CA PRO A 181 -13.97 18.37 0.40
C PRO A 181 -14.96 19.40 0.96
N ILE A 182 -15.64 19.05 2.04
CA ILE A 182 -16.49 19.94 2.85
C ILE A 182 -15.60 20.79 3.76
#